data_AF-A0A4U1BFV0-F1
#
_entry.id   AF-A0A4U1BFV0-F1
#
_cell.length_a   1.000
_cell.length_b   1.000
_cell.length_c   1.000
_cell.angle_alpha   90.00
_cell.angle_beta   90.00
_cell.angle_gamma   90.00
#
_symmetry.space_group_name_H-M   'P 1'
#
loop_
_entity.id
_entity.type
_entity.pdbx_description
1 polymer ?
#
loop_
_entity_poly.entity_id
_entity_poly.type
_entity_poly.pdbx_seq_one_letter_code
_entity_poly.pdbx_strand_id
1 'polypeptide(L)'
;MHRPSNRWENAVTILNINKDLSLDIQNLCLRDSRDETLTSLTFAETAVLKCLLEHRNDICTKEQLLEQGWPERVVAPSSLIQCISTLRKKLEAYPEIALKTVARRGYQVVVMKDEDEEVAIEQAASDSDKRLKNRKWVALVALVVAVGCVSWGIAWLFKGNPTSAWHWTDSKEIHVGDSQGKTELLTTTKHAIADMSRWQRHFESKLERNMLPPFRAFAVTDGLNDSIALCPHYEDGQCPGHDIINLNFPVTERVNMDLPSFFELAKIMERRIRYNRIELPKTGYHQGELTESMYSADIYFPRNEQLLVRVDHNISMVYRDESKGMFFASFCVTDQDCKTSPIKYEFEGDFERVQTEIDGHPVDLFKVTTNQRVLHKPELVTEAALPFYRELRRNSLSNEPLYFCRFYRDDNSSAWVIPFYGQTVAWMKQSTMQM
;
A
#
# COMPACT_ATOMS: atom_id res chain seq x y z
N MET A 1 1.77 21.66 -67.20
CA MET A 1 1.93 20.58 -66.20
C MET A 1 1.03 20.88 -65.02
N HIS A 2 0.18 19.92 -64.68
CA HIS A 2 -0.95 20.08 -63.76
C HIS A 2 -0.55 20.63 -62.39
N ARG A 3 -1.19 21.73 -61.98
CA ARG A 3 -1.48 21.99 -60.57
C ARG A 3 -2.60 21.04 -60.14
N PRO A 4 -2.45 20.26 -59.06
CA PRO A 4 -3.61 19.82 -58.32
C PRO A 4 -4.08 20.96 -57.42
N SER A 5 -5.38 21.17 -57.49
CA SER A 5 -6.20 22.12 -56.76
C SER A 5 -6.30 21.78 -55.27
N ASN A 6 -6.30 22.84 -54.44
CA ASN A 6 -7.10 23.04 -53.24
C ASN A 6 -7.56 21.80 -52.44
N ARG A 7 -7.04 21.70 -51.22
CA ARG A 7 -7.90 21.41 -50.06
C ARG A 7 -7.38 22.19 -48.86
N TRP A 8 -7.88 23.41 -48.70
CA TRP A 8 -7.85 24.10 -47.41
C TRP A 8 -8.80 23.30 -46.52
N GLU A 9 -8.28 22.30 -45.83
CA GLU A 9 -9.01 21.66 -44.74
C GLU A 9 -9.12 22.70 -43.64
N ASN A 10 -10.33 23.23 -43.46
CA ASN A 10 -10.71 24.10 -42.35
C ASN A 10 -10.27 23.41 -41.06
N ALA A 11 -9.16 23.86 -40.46
CA ALA A 11 -8.79 23.44 -39.12
C ALA A 11 -9.92 23.92 -38.21
N VAL A 12 -10.77 23.01 -37.75
CA VAL A 12 -11.84 23.32 -36.81
C VAL A 12 -11.16 23.79 -35.53
N THR A 13 -11.15 25.10 -35.31
CA THR A 13 -10.53 25.74 -34.14
C THR A 13 -11.40 25.61 -32.90
N ILE A 14 -12.72 25.51 -33.08
CA ILE A 14 -13.70 25.42 -32.01
C ILE A 14 -14.65 24.25 -32.28
N LEU A 15 -14.78 23.34 -31.31
CA LEU A 15 -15.65 22.18 -31.38
C LEU A 15 -16.80 22.32 -30.37
N ASN A 16 -18.02 22.52 -30.85
CA ASN A 16 -19.20 22.70 -29.99
C ASN A 16 -19.58 21.38 -29.32
N ILE A 17 -19.56 21.30 -28.00
CA ILE A 17 -19.91 20.11 -27.24
C ILE A 17 -21.43 20.01 -27.14
N ASN A 18 -22.10 21.09 -26.72
CA ASN A 18 -23.57 21.24 -26.71
C ASN A 18 -23.95 22.70 -27.09
N LYS A 19 -25.18 23.14 -26.77
CA LYS A 19 -25.68 24.50 -27.07
C LYS A 19 -24.89 25.60 -26.32
N ASP A 20 -24.29 25.25 -25.17
CA ASP A 20 -23.72 26.19 -24.21
C ASP A 20 -22.21 26.04 -23.98
N LEU A 21 -21.61 24.91 -24.35
CA LEU A 21 -20.20 24.60 -24.10
C LEU A 21 -19.48 24.26 -25.40
N SER A 22 -18.32 24.89 -25.60
CA SER A 22 -17.43 24.62 -26.74
C SER A 22 -15.99 24.40 -26.31
N LEU A 23 -15.27 23.54 -27.03
CA LEU A 23 -13.83 23.32 -26.87
C LEU A 23 -13.06 24.19 -27.87
N ASP A 24 -12.28 25.15 -27.37
CA ASP A 24 -11.35 25.93 -28.16
C ASP A 24 -9.99 25.26 -28.20
N ILE A 25 -9.66 24.70 -29.35
CA ILE A 25 -8.46 23.90 -29.57
C ILE A 25 -7.22 24.79 -29.68
N GLN A 26 -7.36 26.03 -30.17
CA GLN A 26 -6.23 26.94 -30.35
C GLN A 26 -5.83 27.62 -29.04
N ASN A 27 -6.81 27.99 -28.21
CA ASN A 27 -6.54 28.61 -26.90
C ASN A 27 -6.48 27.60 -25.75
N LEU A 28 -6.61 26.30 -26.05
CA LEU A 28 -6.58 25.19 -25.08
C LEU A 28 -7.53 25.45 -23.90
N CYS A 29 -8.80 25.72 -24.17
CA CYS A 29 -9.78 25.98 -23.12
C CYS A 29 -11.19 25.52 -23.49
N LEU A 30 -12.01 25.29 -22.46
CA LEU A 30 -13.46 25.18 -22.60
C LEU A 30 -14.09 26.56 -22.44
N ARG A 31 -15.02 26.91 -23.33
CA ARG A 31 -15.79 28.16 -23.29
C ARG A 31 -17.26 27.86 -23.00
N ASP A 32 -17.77 28.37 -21.89
CA ASP A 32 -19.19 28.33 -21.53
C ASP A 32 -19.86 29.63 -21.94
N SER A 33 -20.91 29.57 -22.76
CA SER A 33 -21.63 30.75 -23.22
C SER A 33 -22.74 31.20 -22.26
N ARG A 34 -23.02 30.46 -21.18
CA ARG A 34 -24.03 30.86 -20.18
C ARG A 34 -23.51 31.93 -19.23
N ASP A 35 -22.23 31.86 -18.89
CA ASP A 35 -21.57 32.74 -17.91
C ASP A 35 -20.21 33.30 -18.39
N GLU A 36 -19.87 33.10 -19.66
CA GLU A 36 -18.60 33.50 -20.29
C GLU A 36 -17.35 32.91 -19.60
N THR A 37 -17.48 31.80 -18.87
CA THR A 37 -16.34 31.18 -18.19
C THR A 37 -15.39 30.47 -19.15
N LEU A 38 -14.10 30.62 -18.87
CA LEU A 38 -13.01 29.98 -19.61
C LEU A 38 -12.24 29.02 -18.70
N THR A 39 -12.34 27.72 -18.97
CA THR A 39 -11.59 26.70 -18.22
C THR A 39 -10.37 26.26 -19.02
N SER A 40 -9.17 26.62 -18.56
CA SER A 40 -7.91 26.26 -19.23
C SER A 40 -7.66 24.75 -19.20
N LEU A 41 -7.16 24.21 -20.31
CA LEU A 41 -6.75 22.82 -20.55
C LEU A 41 -5.27 22.77 -20.92
N THR A 42 -4.62 21.65 -20.60
CA THR A 42 -3.29 21.35 -21.15
C THR A 42 -3.41 20.84 -22.60
N PHE A 43 -2.30 20.82 -23.35
CA PHE A 43 -2.30 20.25 -24.70
C PHE A 43 -2.85 18.82 -24.73
N ALA A 44 -2.40 17.97 -23.80
CA ALA A 44 -2.83 16.57 -23.74
C ALA A 44 -4.33 16.45 -23.38
N GLU A 45 -4.83 17.30 -22.48
CA GLU A 45 -6.26 17.34 -22.13
C GLU A 45 -7.11 17.77 -23.33
N THR A 46 -6.72 18.83 -24.04
CA THR A 46 -7.40 19.30 -25.25
C THR A 46 -7.38 18.25 -26.35
N ALA A 47 -6.23 17.62 -26.61
CA ALA A 47 -6.09 16.60 -27.65
C ALA A 47 -6.89 15.33 -27.35
N VAL A 48 -6.85 14.85 -26.10
CA VAL A 48 -7.65 13.70 -25.66
C VAL A 48 -9.15 14.01 -25.72
N LEU A 49 -9.58 15.17 -25.22
CA LEU A 49 -10.98 15.56 -25.26
C LEU A 49 -11.49 15.76 -26.69
N LYS A 50 -10.68 16.38 -27.56
CA LYS A 50 -10.98 16.50 -28.99
C LYS A 50 -11.19 15.13 -29.63
N CYS A 51 -10.27 14.19 -29.43
CA CYS A 51 -10.36 12.84 -29.99
C CYS A 51 -11.65 12.12 -29.55
N LEU A 52 -12.01 12.23 -28.26
CA LEU A 52 -13.25 11.68 -27.73
C LEU A 52 -14.49 12.36 -28.35
N LEU A 53 -14.47 13.69 -28.49
CA LEU A 53 -15.58 14.45 -29.07
C LEU A 53 -15.74 14.30 -30.58
N GLU A 54 -14.70 13.88 -31.29
CA GLU A 54 -14.78 13.49 -32.71
C GLU A 54 -15.42 12.10 -32.85
N HIS A 55 -15.23 11.22 -31.87
CA HIS A 55 -15.81 9.86 -31.81
C HIS A 55 -16.93 9.79 -30.75
N ARG A 56 -17.88 10.75 -30.79
CA ARG A 56 -18.96 10.81 -29.79
C ARG A 56 -19.74 9.52 -29.75
N ASN A 57 -20.01 9.04 -28.54
CA ASN A 57 -20.71 7.78 -28.31
C ASN A 57 -20.00 6.52 -28.84
N ASP A 58 -18.76 6.63 -29.33
CA ASP A 58 -17.91 5.49 -29.67
C ASP A 58 -16.78 5.32 -28.64
N ILE A 59 -16.21 4.10 -28.58
CA ILE A 59 -15.13 3.78 -27.65
C ILE A 59 -13.80 4.09 -28.32
N CYS A 60 -13.07 5.08 -27.79
CA CYS A 60 -11.67 5.32 -28.15
C CYS A 60 -10.77 4.41 -27.31
N THR A 61 -9.86 3.68 -27.96
CA THR A 61 -8.93 2.80 -27.25
C THR A 61 -7.89 3.59 -26.46
N LYS A 62 -7.25 2.95 -25.48
CA LYS A 62 -6.22 3.63 -24.66
C LYS A 62 -5.02 4.01 -25.51
N GLU A 63 -4.65 3.16 -26.45
CA GLU A 63 -3.53 3.34 -27.36
C GLU A 63 -3.78 4.54 -28.29
N GLN A 64 -4.98 4.64 -28.86
CA GLN A 64 -5.39 5.79 -29.68
C GLN A 64 -5.33 7.10 -28.90
N LEU A 65 -5.85 7.12 -27.67
CA LEU A 65 -5.85 8.34 -26.84
C LEU A 65 -4.46 8.72 -26.35
N LEU A 66 -3.59 7.74 -26.09
CA LEU A 66 -2.18 7.97 -25.75
C LEU A 66 -1.42 8.58 -26.93
N GLU A 67 -1.64 8.09 -28.14
CA GLU A 67 -1.03 8.61 -29.36
C GLU A 67 -1.49 10.04 -29.66
N GLN A 68 -2.78 10.35 -29.47
CA GLN A 68 -3.31 11.70 -29.70
C GLN A 68 -2.87 12.71 -28.62
N GLY A 69 -2.85 12.31 -27.34
CA GLY A 69 -2.45 13.19 -26.24
C GLY A 69 -0.95 13.48 -26.21
N TRP A 70 -0.13 12.55 -26.71
CA TRP A 70 1.33 12.59 -26.64
C TRP A 70 1.99 12.07 -27.94
N PRO A 71 1.78 12.72 -29.10
CA PRO A 71 2.19 12.20 -30.42
C PRO A 71 3.71 11.98 -30.58
N GLU A 72 4.54 12.65 -29.77
CA GLU A 72 6.00 12.55 -29.82
C GLU A 72 6.61 12.00 -28.53
N ARG A 73 5.79 11.47 -27.60
CA ARG A 73 6.26 11.04 -26.28
C ARG A 73 5.62 9.74 -25.84
N VAL A 74 6.47 8.75 -25.53
CA VAL A 74 6.01 7.53 -24.87
C VAL A 74 5.78 7.83 -23.40
N VAL A 75 4.51 7.86 -22.99
CA VAL A 75 4.11 8.07 -21.60
C VAL A 75 3.52 6.80 -21.00
N ALA A 76 3.60 6.67 -19.67
CA ALA A 76 2.99 5.54 -18.98
C ALA A 76 1.45 5.55 -19.15
N PRO A 77 0.76 4.40 -19.15
CA PRO A 77 -0.71 4.34 -19.22
C PRO A 77 -1.43 5.12 -18.11
N SER A 78 -0.75 5.35 -16.97
CA SER A 78 -1.25 6.21 -15.88
C SER A 78 -1.44 7.67 -16.28
N SER A 79 -0.69 8.18 -17.27
CA SER A 79 -0.84 9.55 -17.78
C SER A 79 -2.22 9.77 -18.42
N LEU A 80 -2.73 8.78 -19.17
CA LEU A 80 -4.09 8.84 -19.71
C LEU A 80 -5.15 8.76 -18.60
N ILE A 81 -4.94 7.93 -17.57
CA ILE A 81 -5.85 7.83 -16.42
C ILE A 81 -5.93 9.19 -15.69
N GLN A 82 -4.79 9.83 -15.44
CA GLN A 82 -4.72 11.14 -14.81
C GLN A 82 -5.38 12.22 -15.68
N CYS A 83 -5.09 12.22 -16.99
CA CYS A 83 -5.71 13.15 -17.95
C CYS A 83 -7.25 13.05 -17.93
N ILE A 84 -7.80 11.83 -18.02
CA ILE A 84 -9.25 11.60 -17.93
C ILE A 84 -9.81 12.02 -16.57
N SER A 85 -9.09 11.79 -15.48
CA SER A 85 -9.50 12.23 -14.14
C SER A 85 -9.59 13.75 -14.04
N THR A 86 -8.60 14.47 -14.56
CA THR A 86 -8.61 15.94 -14.58
C THR A 86 -9.70 16.48 -15.48
N LEU A 87 -9.90 15.90 -16.67
CA LEU A 87 -11.01 16.27 -17.57
C LEU A 87 -12.37 16.07 -16.91
N ARG A 88 -12.58 14.99 -16.15
CA ARG A 88 -13.82 14.78 -15.38
C ARG A 88 -14.09 15.88 -14.37
N LYS A 89 -13.07 16.31 -13.61
CA LYS A 89 -13.20 17.41 -12.65
C LYS A 89 -13.55 18.72 -13.36
N LYS A 90 -12.92 19.01 -14.49
CA LYS A 90 -13.18 20.22 -15.28
C LYS A 90 -14.56 20.21 -15.95
N LEU A 91 -15.11 19.03 -16.22
CA LEU A 91 -16.45 18.83 -16.80
C LEU A 91 -17.54 18.58 -15.75
N GLU A 92 -17.21 18.59 -14.45
CA GLU A 92 -18.15 18.26 -13.36
C GLU A 92 -19.34 19.23 -13.28
N ALA A 93 -19.14 20.48 -13.69
CA ALA A 93 -20.20 21.50 -13.78
C ALA A 93 -21.21 21.25 -14.94
N TYR A 94 -20.97 20.25 -15.79
CA TYR A 94 -21.75 19.94 -16.99
C TYR A 94 -22.30 18.50 -16.92
N PRO A 95 -23.37 18.25 -16.14
CA PRO A 95 -23.92 16.91 -15.93
C PRO A 95 -24.37 16.21 -17.22
N GLU A 96 -24.62 16.96 -18.29
CA GLU A 96 -24.98 16.49 -19.62
C GLU A 96 -23.81 15.85 -20.39
N ILE A 97 -22.56 16.02 -19.92
CA ILE A 97 -21.35 15.45 -20.54
C ILE A 97 -20.73 14.42 -19.59
N ALA A 98 -20.76 13.15 -19.99
CA ALA A 98 -20.20 12.06 -19.20
C ALA A 98 -19.01 11.39 -19.90
N LEU A 99 -17.84 11.44 -19.26
CA LEU A 99 -16.66 10.65 -19.64
C LEU A 99 -16.70 9.27 -18.98
N LYS A 100 -17.11 8.25 -19.74
CA LYS A 100 -17.26 6.86 -19.27
C LYS A 100 -16.00 6.03 -19.52
N THR A 101 -15.69 5.14 -18.58
CA THR A 101 -14.65 4.13 -18.75
C THR A 101 -15.28 2.82 -19.15
N VAL A 102 -14.86 2.27 -20.30
CA VAL A 102 -15.28 0.94 -20.74
C VAL A 102 -14.17 -0.05 -20.42
N ALA A 103 -14.45 -0.94 -19.46
CA ALA A 103 -13.48 -1.89 -18.94
C ALA A 103 -12.79 -2.66 -20.09
N ARG A 104 -11.45 -2.70 -20.05
CA ARG A 104 -10.58 -3.38 -21.03
C ARG A 104 -10.67 -2.86 -22.47
N ARG A 105 -11.42 -1.79 -22.76
CA ARG A 105 -11.56 -1.24 -24.12
C ARG A 105 -11.06 0.20 -24.24
N GLY A 106 -11.38 1.08 -23.29
CA GLY A 106 -10.94 2.48 -23.35
C GLY A 106 -11.90 3.45 -22.71
N TYR A 107 -12.08 4.61 -23.34
CA TYR A 107 -12.93 5.70 -22.85
C TYR A 107 -13.91 6.16 -23.92
N GLN A 108 -15.03 6.72 -23.49
CA GLN A 108 -16.11 7.19 -24.33
C GLN A 108 -16.65 8.49 -23.75
N VAL A 109 -16.96 9.47 -24.61
CA VAL A 109 -17.75 10.63 -24.23
C VAL A 109 -19.20 10.44 -24.65
N VAL A 110 -20.12 10.66 -23.71
CA VAL A 110 -21.55 10.65 -23.96
C VAL A 110 -22.06 12.06 -23.67
N VAL A 111 -22.66 12.68 -24.67
CA VAL A 111 -23.33 13.99 -24.54
C VAL A 111 -24.83 13.72 -24.65
N MET A 112 -25.56 13.95 -23.56
CA MET A 112 -27.01 13.82 -23.55
C MET A 112 -27.60 15.04 -24.28
N LYS A 113 -28.47 14.81 -25.27
CA LYS A 113 -29.20 15.89 -25.94
C LYS A 113 -30.48 16.16 -25.16
N ASP A 114 -30.72 17.44 -24.87
CA ASP A 114 -32.06 17.94 -24.59
C ASP A 114 -32.84 17.96 -25.92
N GLU A 115 -33.67 16.94 -26.12
CA GLU A 115 -34.92 16.93 -26.90
C GLU A 115 -35.33 15.45 -27.12
N ASP A 116 -36.30 14.99 -26.31
CA ASP A 116 -37.55 14.38 -26.77
C ASP A 116 -38.42 14.01 -25.54
N GLU A 117 -39.36 14.92 -25.24
CA GLU A 117 -40.72 14.57 -24.78
C GLU A 117 -41.31 13.61 -25.84
N GLU A 118 -41.84 12.42 -25.53
CA GLU A 118 -43.16 12.04 -25.00
C GLU A 118 -43.14 10.50 -24.92
N VAL A 119 -43.87 9.81 -24.04
CA VAL A 119 -45.27 9.34 -24.16
C VAL A 119 -45.55 8.66 -22.80
N ALA A 120 -46.64 8.81 -22.06
CA ALA A 120 -47.95 9.42 -22.25
C ALA A 120 -48.44 9.88 -20.86
N ILE A 121 -49.33 10.87 -20.82
CA ILE A 121 -50.74 10.69 -20.44
C ILE A 121 -51.37 12.08 -20.54
N GLU A 122 -52.14 12.28 -21.60
CA GLU A 122 -53.23 13.25 -21.59
C GLU A 122 -54.18 12.86 -20.45
N GLN A 123 -54.40 13.77 -19.50
CA GLN A 123 -55.72 14.34 -19.29
C GLN A 123 -55.61 15.54 -18.34
N ALA A 124 -56.05 16.68 -18.87
CA ALA A 124 -56.17 17.95 -18.21
C ALA A 124 -57.08 17.89 -16.98
N ALA A 125 -56.69 18.61 -15.93
CA ALA A 125 -57.46 19.66 -15.26
C ALA A 125 -57.20 19.70 -13.74
N SER A 126 -57.27 20.92 -13.21
CA SER A 126 -57.33 21.29 -11.79
C SER A 126 -56.00 21.55 -11.08
N ASP A 127 -55.53 22.77 -11.31
CA ASP A 127 -54.68 23.57 -10.45
C ASP A 127 -55.27 23.71 -9.03
N SER A 128 -54.90 22.83 -8.09
CA SER A 128 -55.14 23.04 -6.65
C SER A 128 -54.43 22.01 -5.73
N ASP A 129 -53.11 21.74 -5.88
CA ASP A 129 -52.46 20.86 -4.88
C ASP A 129 -50.95 21.03 -4.65
N LYS A 130 -50.43 22.26 -4.77
CA LYS A 130 -48.99 22.54 -4.55
C LYS A 130 -48.53 22.52 -3.08
N ARG A 131 -49.42 22.27 -2.11
CA ARG A 131 -49.06 22.34 -0.67
C ARG A 131 -48.77 20.99 0.00
N LEU A 132 -49.27 19.86 -0.51
CA LEU A 132 -49.02 18.54 0.08
C LEU A 132 -47.80 17.79 -0.52
N LYS A 133 -47.34 18.16 -1.72
CA LYS A 133 -46.25 17.45 -2.42
C LYS A 133 -44.86 17.73 -1.82
N ASN A 134 -44.65 18.91 -1.22
CA ASN A 134 -43.39 19.27 -0.57
C ASN A 134 -43.08 18.40 0.67
N ARG A 135 -44.08 17.97 1.44
CA ARG A 135 -43.84 17.17 2.65
C ARG A 135 -43.41 15.73 2.34
N LYS A 136 -43.91 15.15 1.25
CA LYS A 136 -43.52 13.81 0.81
C LYS A 136 -42.12 13.80 0.17
N TRP A 137 -41.75 14.85 -0.57
CA TRP A 137 -40.41 14.99 -1.13
C TRP A 137 -39.33 15.23 -0.06
N VAL A 138 -39.61 16.06 0.95
CA VAL A 138 -38.70 16.24 2.09
C VAL A 138 -38.53 14.93 2.88
N ALA A 139 -39.60 14.17 3.08
CA ALA A 139 -39.52 12.86 3.73
C ALA A 139 -38.72 11.83 2.91
N LEU A 140 -38.84 11.85 1.57
CA LEU A 140 -38.09 10.96 0.68
C LEU A 140 -36.59 11.30 0.68
N VAL A 141 -36.24 12.60 0.61
CA VAL A 141 -34.84 13.05 0.68
C VAL A 141 -34.25 12.72 2.05
N ALA A 142 -34.99 12.95 3.14
CA ALA A 142 -34.56 12.57 4.48
C ALA A 142 -34.34 11.05 4.61
N LEU A 143 -35.19 10.23 3.98
CA LEU A 143 -35.03 8.78 3.96
C LEU A 143 -33.78 8.36 3.16
N VAL A 144 -33.53 8.96 2.00
CA VAL A 144 -32.34 8.66 1.18
C VAL A 144 -31.07 9.09 1.89
N VAL A 145 -31.06 10.25 2.54
CA VAL A 145 -29.92 10.70 3.37
C VAL A 145 -29.73 9.78 4.57
N ALA A 146 -30.81 9.39 5.26
CA ALA A 146 -30.72 8.45 6.38
C ALA A 146 -30.18 7.08 5.94
N VAL A 147 -30.66 6.53 4.82
CA VAL A 147 -30.16 5.28 4.24
C VAL A 147 -28.71 5.44 3.76
N GLY A 148 -28.35 6.59 3.20
CA GLY A 148 -26.97 6.95 2.85
C GLY A 148 -26.04 7.01 4.06
N CYS A 149 -26.46 7.65 5.15
CA CYS A 149 -25.72 7.71 6.40
C CYS A 149 -25.63 6.34 7.09
N VAL A 150 -26.70 5.54 7.05
CA VAL A 150 -26.72 4.18 7.59
C VAL A 150 -25.83 3.27 6.76
N SER A 151 -25.90 3.32 5.42
CA SER A 151 -25.02 2.55 4.54
C SER A 151 -23.56 2.99 4.65
N TRP A 152 -23.29 4.28 4.85
CA TRP A 152 -21.94 4.78 5.12
C TRP A 152 -21.43 4.38 6.50
N GLY A 153 -22.28 4.44 7.53
CA GLY A 153 -21.99 3.96 8.87
C GLY A 153 -21.78 2.44 8.93
N ILE A 154 -22.57 1.69 8.17
CA ILE A 154 -22.43 0.25 7.97
C ILE A 154 -21.12 -0.06 7.20
N ALA A 155 -20.80 0.68 6.14
CA ALA A 155 -19.54 0.52 5.42
C ALA A 155 -18.32 0.88 6.29
N TRP A 156 -18.47 1.83 7.21
CA TRP A 156 -17.47 2.16 8.23
C TRP A 156 -17.33 1.04 9.26
N LEU A 157 -18.43 0.44 9.71
CA LEU A 157 -18.44 -0.75 10.57
C LEU A 157 -17.86 -1.99 9.89
N PHE A 158 -17.97 -2.11 8.55
CA PHE A 158 -17.42 -3.22 7.76
C PHE A 158 -16.01 -2.98 7.20
N LYS A 159 -15.37 -1.82 7.45
CA LYS A 159 -13.90 -1.72 7.33
C LYS A 159 -13.30 -2.57 8.45
N GLY A 160 -13.14 -3.87 8.17
CA GLY A 160 -12.65 -4.85 9.13
C GLY A 160 -11.40 -4.35 9.85
N ASN A 161 -11.40 -4.47 11.17
CA ASN A 161 -10.23 -4.19 11.97
C ASN A 161 -9.14 -5.19 11.55
N PRO A 162 -7.96 -4.75 11.08
CA PRO A 162 -6.90 -5.67 10.64
C PRO A 162 -6.51 -6.70 11.71
N THR A 163 -6.78 -6.41 12.99
CA THR A 163 -6.52 -7.29 14.13
C THR A 163 -7.57 -8.37 14.35
N SER A 164 -8.82 -8.23 13.89
CA SER A 164 -9.86 -9.25 14.10
C SER A 164 -9.64 -10.52 13.27
N ALA A 165 -8.63 -10.50 12.39
CA ALA A 165 -8.18 -11.64 11.61
C ALA A 165 -7.06 -12.44 12.31
N TRP A 166 -6.68 -12.09 13.54
CA TRP A 166 -5.59 -12.71 14.29
C TRP A 166 -6.11 -13.42 15.54
N HIS A 167 -5.43 -14.51 15.90
CA HIS A 167 -5.61 -15.22 17.15
C HIS A 167 -4.29 -15.39 17.88
N TRP A 168 -4.37 -15.30 19.20
CA TRP A 168 -3.27 -15.55 20.11
C TRP A 168 -3.47 -16.91 20.78
N THR A 169 -2.50 -17.79 20.66
CA THR A 169 -2.53 -19.10 21.32
C THR A 169 -1.55 -19.11 22.49
N ASP A 170 -1.99 -19.74 23.58
CA ASP A 170 -1.20 -19.93 24.79
C ASP A 170 0.19 -20.48 24.49
N SER A 171 1.12 -20.06 25.35
CA SER A 171 2.52 -20.36 25.19
C SER A 171 2.83 -21.86 25.19
N LYS A 172 3.66 -22.27 24.24
CA LYS A 172 4.25 -23.62 24.14
C LYS A 172 5.78 -23.50 24.15
N GLU A 173 6.47 -24.60 24.40
CA GLU A 173 7.94 -24.61 24.37
C GLU A 173 8.46 -24.93 22.97
N ILE A 174 9.55 -24.27 22.58
CA ILE A 174 10.36 -24.65 21.42
C ILE A 174 11.79 -24.95 21.88
N HIS A 175 12.38 -25.99 21.31
CA HIS A 175 13.75 -26.42 21.57
C HIS A 175 14.68 -26.03 20.44
N VAL A 176 15.81 -25.42 20.78
CA VAL A 176 16.91 -25.07 19.88
C VAL A 176 18.19 -25.65 20.44
N GLY A 177 18.59 -26.82 19.94
CA GLY A 177 19.60 -27.64 20.60
C GLY A 177 19.13 -28.03 22.01
N ASP A 178 19.97 -27.78 23.02
CA ASP A 178 19.66 -28.08 24.43
C ASP A 178 18.89 -26.95 25.14
N SER A 179 18.68 -25.82 24.45
CA SER A 179 17.98 -24.66 25.01
C SER A 179 16.49 -24.71 24.72
N GLN A 180 15.69 -24.27 25.69
CA GLN A 180 14.25 -24.17 25.57
C GLN A 180 13.79 -22.73 25.73
N GLY A 181 12.78 -22.36 24.95
CA GLY A 181 12.17 -21.04 25.05
C GLY A 181 10.66 -21.09 25.03
N LYS A 182 10.06 -20.37 25.98
CA LYS A 182 8.62 -20.14 26.01
C LYS A 182 8.24 -19.33 24.78
N THR A 183 7.34 -19.87 23.96
CA THR A 183 6.96 -19.31 22.67
C THR A 183 5.47 -19.07 22.62
N GLU A 184 5.07 -17.83 22.35
CA GLU A 184 3.68 -17.48 22.07
C GLU A 184 3.43 -17.45 20.56
N LEU A 185 2.23 -17.87 20.18
CA LEU A 185 1.89 -18.10 18.79
C LEU A 185 0.75 -17.17 18.35
N LEU A 186 1.03 -16.37 17.32
CA LEU A 186 0.06 -15.53 16.64
C LEU A 186 -0.29 -16.17 15.30
N THR A 187 -1.57 -16.44 15.07
CA THR A 187 -2.05 -17.05 13.82
C THR A 187 -3.11 -16.17 13.19
N THR A 188 -3.30 -16.29 11.88
CA THR A 188 -4.49 -15.71 11.22
C THR A 188 -5.71 -16.62 11.43
N THR A 189 -6.94 -16.07 11.46
CA THR A 189 -8.20 -16.82 11.63
C THR A 189 -8.37 -17.97 10.64
N LYS A 190 -7.82 -17.84 9.43
CA LYS A 190 -7.83 -18.91 8.41
C LYS A 190 -6.91 -20.09 8.74
N HIS A 191 -5.99 -19.93 9.68
CA HIS A 191 -4.95 -20.89 10.05
C HIS A 191 -4.84 -21.12 11.56
N ALA A 192 -5.94 -20.92 12.31
CA ALA A 192 -6.00 -21.01 13.77
C ALA A 192 -5.65 -22.40 14.37
N ILE A 193 -5.44 -23.43 13.53
CA ILE A 193 -5.08 -24.81 13.94
C ILE A 193 -3.55 -25.03 13.83
N ALA A 194 -2.76 -24.00 13.54
CA ALA A 194 -1.30 -24.15 13.47
C ALA A 194 -0.73 -24.62 14.82
N ASP A 195 0.12 -25.64 14.79
CA ASP A 195 0.79 -26.18 15.97
C ASP A 195 2.30 -25.91 15.91
N MET A 196 2.95 -25.86 17.08
CA MET A 196 4.37 -25.54 17.25
C MET A 196 5.31 -26.51 16.53
N SER A 197 4.86 -27.73 16.26
CA SER A 197 5.59 -28.71 15.44
C SER A 197 6.04 -28.16 14.08
N ARG A 198 5.32 -27.19 13.52
CA ARG A 198 5.68 -26.50 12.27
C ARG A 198 6.99 -25.73 12.36
N TRP A 199 7.26 -25.10 13.51
CA TRP A 199 8.54 -24.40 13.77
C TRP A 199 9.59 -25.37 14.32
N GLN A 200 9.20 -26.26 15.25
CA GLN A 200 10.12 -27.18 15.92
C GLN A 200 10.93 -28.04 14.94
N ARG A 201 10.31 -28.50 13.84
CA ARG A 201 10.96 -29.32 12.80
C ARG A 201 12.21 -28.68 12.19
N HIS A 202 12.34 -27.35 12.24
CA HIS A 202 13.48 -26.61 11.68
C HIS A 202 14.69 -26.55 12.61
N PHE A 203 14.50 -26.83 13.91
CA PHE A 203 15.54 -26.74 14.93
C PHE A 203 16.05 -28.11 15.42
N GLU A 204 15.52 -29.19 14.87
CA GLU A 204 16.00 -30.55 15.13
C GLU A 204 17.42 -30.73 14.57
N SER A 205 18.42 -30.70 15.45
CA SER A 205 19.85 -30.95 15.15
C SER A 205 20.33 -32.23 15.84
N LYS A 206 21.32 -32.91 15.23
CA LYS A 206 21.98 -34.09 15.82
C LYS A 206 22.99 -33.74 16.92
N LEU A 207 23.34 -32.46 17.10
CA LEU A 207 24.33 -32.03 18.08
C LEU A 207 23.67 -31.36 19.30
N GLU A 208 23.90 -31.99 20.46
CA GLU A 208 23.59 -31.52 21.82
C GLU A 208 24.70 -30.59 22.32
N ARG A 209 24.64 -29.30 21.98
CA ARG A 209 25.38 -28.27 22.73
C ARG A 209 24.52 -27.04 22.96
N ASN A 210 24.67 -26.44 24.14
CA ASN A 210 24.19 -25.11 24.56
C ASN A 210 24.60 -23.99 23.59
N MET A 211 23.90 -23.89 22.46
CA MET A 211 24.16 -22.89 21.42
C MET A 211 23.44 -21.56 21.66
N LEU A 212 22.37 -21.59 22.45
CA LEU A 212 21.57 -20.42 22.78
C LEU A 212 21.34 -20.40 24.29
N PRO A 213 21.50 -19.26 24.98
CA PRO A 213 21.06 -19.13 26.37
C PRO A 213 19.52 -19.27 26.44
N PRO A 214 18.91 -19.34 27.65
CA PRO A 214 17.46 -19.27 27.78
C PRO A 214 16.89 -18.06 27.02
N PHE A 215 15.73 -18.26 26.40
CA PHE A 215 15.15 -17.26 25.50
C PHE A 215 13.62 -17.26 25.60
N ARG A 216 13.02 -16.15 25.16
CA ARG A 216 11.59 -16.08 24.83
C ARG A 216 11.46 -15.99 23.32
N ALA A 217 10.36 -16.52 22.78
CA ALA A 217 10.09 -16.40 21.37
C ALA A 217 8.63 -16.00 21.07
N PHE A 218 8.45 -15.46 19.88
CA PHE A 218 7.15 -15.23 19.27
C PHE A 218 7.14 -15.88 17.89
N ALA A 219 6.09 -16.62 17.59
CA ALA A 219 5.89 -17.29 16.32
C ALA A 219 4.66 -16.70 15.60
N VAL A 220 4.76 -16.55 14.27
CA VAL A 220 3.69 -16.05 13.40
C VAL A 220 3.53 -16.95 12.19
N THR A 221 2.28 -17.23 11.82
CA THR A 221 1.97 -17.82 10.51
C THR A 221 0.74 -17.17 9.86
N ASP A 222 0.88 -16.85 8.58
CA ASP A 222 -0.21 -16.43 7.69
C ASP A 222 -0.64 -17.55 6.74
N GLY A 223 -0.06 -18.75 6.89
CA GLY A 223 -0.25 -19.89 6.00
C GLY A 223 0.63 -19.88 4.74
N LEU A 224 1.31 -18.78 4.45
CA LEU A 224 2.29 -18.67 3.36
C LEU A 224 3.71 -18.91 3.88
N ASN A 225 4.03 -18.34 5.05
CA ASN A 225 5.32 -18.51 5.71
C ASN A 225 5.14 -18.78 7.21
N ASP A 226 6.12 -19.48 7.79
CA ASP A 226 6.21 -19.70 9.23
C ASP A 226 7.40 -18.88 9.76
N SER A 227 7.12 -17.85 10.53
CA SER A 227 8.13 -16.93 11.06
C SER A 227 8.26 -17.06 12.57
N ILE A 228 9.47 -16.91 13.10
CA ILE A 228 9.74 -16.96 14.54
C ILE A 228 10.84 -15.96 14.90
N ALA A 229 10.66 -15.25 16.01
CA ALA A 229 11.63 -14.32 16.56
C ALA A 229 12.01 -14.78 17.97
N LEU A 230 13.31 -14.90 18.23
CA LEU A 230 13.86 -15.36 19.49
C LEU A 230 14.62 -14.19 20.13
N CYS A 231 14.35 -13.92 21.40
CA CYS A 231 15.16 -13.03 22.24
C CYS A 231 15.92 -13.85 23.29
N PRO A 232 17.23 -14.06 23.10
CA PRO A 232 18.10 -14.68 24.10
C PRO A 232 18.26 -13.79 25.34
N HIS A 233 18.58 -14.41 26.49
CA HIS A 233 18.72 -13.73 27.78
C HIS A 233 17.45 -12.99 28.24
N TYR A 234 16.29 -13.50 27.84
CA TYR A 234 15.02 -12.94 28.27
C TYR A 234 14.79 -13.23 29.76
N GLU A 235 14.61 -12.19 30.56
CA GLU A 235 14.44 -12.28 32.01
C GLU A 235 13.51 -11.18 32.51
N ASP A 236 12.68 -11.47 33.53
CA ASP A 236 11.79 -10.49 34.19
C ASP A 236 10.90 -9.66 33.25
N GLY A 237 10.45 -10.26 32.15
CA GLY A 237 9.59 -9.58 31.20
C GLY A 237 10.33 -8.66 30.22
N GLN A 238 11.66 -8.67 30.22
CA GLN A 238 12.50 -7.81 29.38
C GLN A 238 13.40 -8.61 28.43
N CYS A 239 13.61 -8.06 27.25
CA CYS A 239 14.56 -8.52 26.26
C CYS A 239 15.70 -7.50 26.17
N PRO A 240 16.97 -7.91 26.32
CA PRO A 240 18.09 -6.96 26.39
C PRO A 240 18.42 -6.29 25.04
N GLY A 241 17.77 -6.71 23.93
CA GLY A 241 17.94 -6.05 22.64
C GLY A 241 19.23 -6.41 21.88
N HIS A 242 19.90 -7.50 22.26
CA HIS A 242 21.08 -8.05 21.57
C HIS A 242 20.94 -9.56 21.34
N ASP A 243 21.71 -10.09 20.40
CA ASP A 243 21.69 -11.50 19.97
C ASP A 243 20.32 -12.01 19.48
N ILE A 244 19.40 -11.10 19.16
CA ILE A 244 18.06 -11.42 18.66
C ILE A 244 18.17 -12.18 17.34
N ILE A 245 17.40 -13.25 17.19
CA ILE A 245 17.35 -14.05 15.96
C ILE A 245 15.94 -14.02 15.41
N ASN A 246 15.76 -13.43 14.21
CA ASN A 246 14.49 -13.46 13.48
C ASN A 246 14.61 -14.39 12.27
N LEU A 247 13.70 -15.34 12.16
CA LEU A 247 13.70 -16.38 11.14
C LEU A 247 12.36 -16.41 10.39
N ASN A 248 12.43 -16.72 9.11
CA ASN A 248 11.27 -16.95 8.25
C ASN A 248 11.50 -18.19 7.39
N PHE A 249 10.63 -19.19 7.55
CA PHE A 249 10.69 -20.50 6.92
C PHE A 249 9.56 -20.69 5.90
N PRO A 250 9.79 -21.50 4.85
CA PRO A 250 8.72 -21.93 3.97
C PRO A 250 7.78 -22.90 4.71
N VAL A 251 6.48 -22.81 4.43
CA VAL A 251 5.48 -23.73 5.01
C VAL A 251 5.59 -25.14 4.45
N THR A 252 5.95 -25.25 3.17
CA THR A 252 5.83 -26.48 2.37
C THR A 252 6.86 -27.55 2.69
N GLU A 253 7.97 -27.19 3.33
CA GLU A 253 9.07 -28.12 3.58
C GLU A 253 9.78 -27.83 4.91
N ARG A 254 10.45 -28.85 5.45
CA ARG A 254 11.42 -28.67 6.52
C ARG A 254 12.70 -28.12 5.93
N VAL A 255 13.26 -27.10 6.57
CA VAL A 255 14.59 -26.58 6.25
C VAL A 255 15.63 -27.30 7.10
N ASN A 256 16.61 -27.91 6.44
CA ASN A 256 17.73 -28.58 7.11
C ASN A 256 18.82 -27.56 7.41
N MET A 257 18.75 -26.96 8.61
CA MET A 257 19.67 -25.93 9.05
C MET A 257 20.72 -26.52 10.00
N ASP A 258 21.99 -26.47 9.62
CA ASP A 258 23.09 -26.69 10.57
C ASP A 258 23.19 -25.48 11.50
N LEU A 259 22.67 -25.62 12.72
CA LEU A 259 22.57 -24.52 13.68
C LEU A 259 23.93 -23.85 14.00
N PRO A 260 25.03 -24.59 14.26
CA PRO A 260 26.33 -23.97 14.48
C PRO A 260 26.78 -23.08 13.31
N SER A 261 26.73 -23.62 12.08
CA SER A 261 27.12 -22.87 10.88
C SER A 261 26.19 -21.68 10.63
N PHE A 262 24.90 -21.82 10.90
CA PHE A 262 23.94 -20.73 10.81
C PHE A 262 24.29 -19.58 11.76
N PHE A 263 24.53 -19.86 13.04
CA PHE A 263 24.84 -18.80 14.02
C PHE A 263 26.17 -18.11 13.71
N GLU A 264 27.17 -18.84 13.24
CA GLU A 264 28.43 -18.25 12.78
C GLU A 264 28.21 -17.34 11.56
N LEU A 265 27.47 -17.81 10.56
CA LEU A 265 27.16 -17.05 9.36
C LEU A 265 26.31 -15.81 9.67
N ALA A 266 25.31 -15.92 10.54
CA ALA A 266 24.48 -14.80 10.97
C ALA A 266 25.33 -13.66 11.56
N LYS A 267 26.24 -13.99 12.49
CA LYS A 267 27.20 -13.03 13.08
C LYS A 267 28.12 -12.39 12.05
N ILE A 268 28.57 -13.15 11.05
CA ILE A 268 29.37 -12.61 9.94
C ILE A 268 28.55 -11.61 9.13
N MET A 269 27.29 -11.94 8.81
CA MET A 269 26.41 -11.07 8.02
C MET A 269 26.04 -9.78 8.76
N GLU A 270 25.77 -9.83 10.08
CA GLU A 270 25.48 -8.66 10.92
C GLU A 270 26.60 -7.61 10.92
N ARG A 271 27.85 -8.07 10.90
CA ARG A 271 29.04 -7.21 10.91
C ARG A 271 29.30 -6.51 9.57
N ARG A 272 28.64 -6.93 8.49
CA ARG A 272 28.76 -6.26 7.17
C ARG A 272 28.11 -4.88 7.24
N ILE A 273 28.72 -3.89 6.59
CA ILE A 273 28.35 -2.48 6.65
C ILE A 273 26.82 -2.30 6.56
N ARG A 274 26.22 -1.76 7.63
CA ARG A 274 24.82 -1.34 7.64
C ARG A 274 24.71 -0.03 6.88
N TYR A 275 24.40 -0.09 5.58
CA TYR A 275 24.29 1.06 4.68
C TYR A 275 23.08 1.98 4.98
N ASN A 276 22.33 1.70 6.05
CA ASN A 276 21.03 2.28 6.34
C ASN A 276 21.11 3.24 7.53
N ARG A 277 21.81 4.37 7.38
CA ARG A 277 21.50 5.52 8.24
C ARG A 277 20.31 6.22 7.59
N ILE A 278 19.14 6.13 8.22
CA ILE A 278 17.97 6.92 7.80
C ILE A 278 18.34 8.39 8.04
N GLU A 279 18.56 9.15 6.95
CA GLU A 279 18.72 10.59 7.02
C GLU A 279 17.33 11.22 6.97
N LEU A 280 16.88 11.77 8.09
CA LEU A 280 15.57 12.42 8.15
C LEU A 280 15.56 13.71 7.33
N PRO A 281 14.46 14.04 6.62
CA PRO A 281 14.34 15.30 5.92
C PRO A 281 14.43 16.49 6.89
N LYS A 282 15.28 17.47 6.55
CA LYS A 282 15.57 18.69 7.34
C LYS A 282 14.44 19.73 7.31
N THR A 283 13.19 19.33 7.16
CA THR A 283 12.07 20.29 7.18
C THR A 283 11.95 20.92 8.56
N GLY A 284 11.68 22.23 8.61
CA GLY A 284 11.65 23.02 9.84
C GLY A 284 10.51 22.59 10.76
N TYR A 285 10.81 21.67 11.67
CA TYR A 285 9.88 21.31 12.75
C TYR A 285 9.97 22.37 13.85
N HIS A 286 8.81 22.81 14.33
CA HIS A 286 8.71 23.70 15.47
C HIS A 286 9.34 23.03 16.69
N GLN A 287 10.25 23.73 17.36
CA GLN A 287 10.84 23.33 18.63
C GLN A 287 9.72 23.04 19.65
N GLY A 288 9.54 21.75 19.90
CA GLY A 288 8.85 21.09 20.99
C GLY A 288 9.46 19.68 21.09
N GLU A 289 9.41 19.02 22.26
CA GLU A 289 10.05 17.72 22.51
C GLU A 289 9.52 16.62 21.55
N LEU A 290 10.05 16.55 20.33
CA LEU A 290 9.75 15.47 19.40
C LEU A 290 10.59 14.27 19.82
N THR A 291 9.92 13.13 20.03
CA THR A 291 10.60 11.88 20.36
C THR A 291 10.72 11.03 19.11
N GLU A 292 11.95 10.73 18.71
CA GLU A 292 12.25 9.75 17.67
C GLU A 292 12.44 8.38 18.32
N SER A 293 11.69 7.38 17.85
CA SER A 293 11.93 5.98 18.16
C SER A 293 12.49 5.27 16.95
N MET A 294 13.68 4.70 17.09
CA MET A 294 14.35 3.92 16.05
C MET A 294 14.28 2.44 16.40
N TYR A 295 14.05 1.61 15.39
CA TYR A 295 13.97 0.16 15.49
C TYR A 295 14.86 -0.47 14.43
N SER A 296 15.63 -1.48 14.81
CA SER A 296 16.48 -2.23 13.87
C SER A 296 16.41 -3.73 14.11
N ALA A 297 16.39 -4.52 13.03
CA ALA A 297 16.41 -5.97 13.07
C ALA A 297 16.98 -6.59 11.79
N ASP A 298 17.75 -7.65 11.95
CA ASP A 298 18.10 -8.57 10.88
C ASP A 298 17.09 -9.74 10.86
N ILE A 299 16.58 -10.08 9.67
CA ILE A 299 15.69 -11.24 9.45
C ILE A 299 16.34 -12.20 8.47
N TYR A 300 16.40 -13.48 8.84
CA TYR A 300 17.07 -14.53 8.08
C TYR A 300 16.06 -15.48 7.43
N PHE A 301 16.37 -15.87 6.19
CA PHE A 301 15.51 -16.70 5.35
C PHE A 301 16.26 -17.96 4.90
N PRO A 302 16.44 -18.96 5.78
CA PRO A 302 17.11 -20.20 5.43
C PRO A 302 16.23 -21.03 4.47
N ARG A 303 16.84 -21.64 3.46
CA ARG A 303 16.19 -22.47 2.43
C ARG A 303 17.11 -23.65 2.10
N ASN A 304 16.53 -24.79 1.75
CA ASN A 304 17.32 -25.97 1.35
C ASN A 304 18.05 -25.67 0.03
N GLU A 305 19.33 -26.02 -0.05
CA GLU A 305 20.16 -25.92 -1.27
C GLU A 305 20.27 -24.49 -1.86
N GLN A 306 20.02 -23.45 -1.05
CA GLN A 306 20.12 -22.05 -1.45
C GLN A 306 21.00 -21.26 -0.48
N LEU A 307 21.55 -20.15 -0.97
CA LEU A 307 22.30 -19.20 -0.14
C LEU A 307 21.39 -18.61 0.95
N LEU A 308 21.90 -18.43 2.16
CA LEU A 308 21.18 -17.72 3.22
C LEU A 308 20.94 -16.27 2.78
N VAL A 309 19.68 -15.82 2.84
CA VAL A 309 19.31 -14.42 2.62
C VAL A 309 19.04 -13.75 3.96
N ARG A 310 19.53 -12.52 4.10
CA ARG A 310 19.27 -11.62 5.23
C ARG A 310 18.62 -10.35 4.73
N VAL A 311 17.63 -9.87 5.48
CA VAL A 311 17.04 -8.54 5.28
C VAL A 311 17.25 -7.69 6.53
N ASP A 312 18.08 -6.66 6.41
CA ASP A 312 18.29 -5.63 7.43
C ASP A 312 17.14 -4.62 7.37
N HIS A 313 16.34 -4.57 8.43
CA HIS A 313 15.21 -3.64 8.60
C HIS A 313 15.60 -2.52 9.55
N ASN A 314 15.42 -1.27 9.10
CA ASN A 314 15.51 -0.09 9.94
C ASN A 314 14.22 0.71 9.82
N ILE A 315 13.63 1.07 10.95
CA ILE A 315 12.40 1.87 11.05
C ILE A 315 12.68 3.05 11.98
N SER A 316 12.34 4.26 11.56
CA SER A 316 12.32 5.45 12.41
C SER A 316 10.90 6.01 12.47
N MET A 317 10.45 6.32 13.68
CA MET A 317 9.14 6.88 13.96
C MET A 317 9.29 8.19 14.71
N VAL A 318 8.83 9.28 14.11
CA VAL A 318 8.81 10.61 14.73
C VAL A 318 7.39 10.93 15.13
N TYR A 319 7.11 10.93 16.43
CA TYR A 319 5.77 11.15 16.97
C TYR A 319 5.44 12.65 16.94
N ARG A 320 4.30 13.01 16.34
CA ARG A 320 3.73 14.37 16.44
C ARG A 320 2.78 14.46 17.64
N ASP A 321 2.06 13.37 17.89
CA ASP A 321 1.24 13.13 19.08
C ASP A 321 1.29 11.63 19.44
N GLU A 322 0.57 11.20 20.47
CA GLU A 322 0.57 9.81 20.92
C GLU A 322 0.01 8.81 19.87
N SER A 323 -0.80 9.27 18.93
CA SER A 323 -1.52 8.45 17.95
C SER A 323 -1.03 8.65 16.51
N LYS A 324 -0.27 9.70 16.21
CA LYS A 324 0.14 10.04 14.84
C LYS A 324 1.57 10.55 14.77
N GLY A 325 2.18 10.32 13.61
CA GLY A 325 3.52 10.79 13.34
C GLY A 325 3.99 10.43 11.95
N MET A 326 5.31 10.54 11.75
CA MET A 326 5.97 10.15 10.51
C MET A 326 6.67 8.81 10.69
N PHE A 327 6.63 8.01 9.64
CA PHE A 327 7.21 6.68 9.58
C PHE A 327 8.20 6.64 8.43
N PHE A 328 9.44 6.29 8.72
CA PHE A 328 10.52 6.09 7.75
C PHE A 328 11.01 4.66 7.88
N ALA A 329 11.20 3.97 6.76
CA ALA A 329 11.75 2.62 6.78
C ALA A 329 12.72 2.39 5.63
N SER A 330 13.77 1.61 5.91
CA SER A 330 14.81 1.22 4.97
C SER A 330 15.14 -0.25 5.13
N PHE A 331 14.96 -1.04 4.07
CA PHE A 331 15.20 -2.47 4.02
C PHE A 331 16.31 -2.79 3.02
N CYS A 332 17.29 -3.58 3.46
CA CYS A 332 18.41 -4.02 2.62
C CYS A 332 18.47 -5.55 2.55
N VAL A 333 18.27 -6.10 1.36
CA VAL A 333 18.38 -7.55 1.11
C VAL A 333 19.79 -7.89 0.64
N THR A 334 20.42 -8.86 1.31
CA THR A 334 21.74 -9.39 0.98
C THR A 334 21.76 -10.91 1.11
N ASP A 335 22.40 -11.61 0.17
CA ASP A 335 22.70 -13.04 0.33
C ASP A 335 24.03 -13.28 1.07
N GLN A 336 24.28 -14.54 1.42
CA GLN A 336 25.44 -14.96 2.21
C GLN A 336 26.78 -14.61 1.55
N ASP A 337 26.83 -14.61 0.22
CA ASP A 337 28.04 -14.37 -0.55
C ASP A 337 28.33 -12.86 -0.69
N CYS A 338 27.30 -12.01 -0.65
CA CYS A 338 27.40 -10.56 -0.79
C CYS A 338 28.19 -10.12 -2.04
N LYS A 339 28.07 -10.91 -3.12
CA LYS A 339 28.77 -10.66 -4.40
C LYS A 339 28.13 -9.52 -5.19
N THR A 340 26.88 -9.17 -4.89
CA THR A 340 26.12 -8.12 -5.59
C THR A 340 25.77 -6.98 -4.65
N SER A 341 25.54 -5.80 -5.22
CA SER A 341 24.98 -4.67 -4.49
C SER A 341 23.67 -5.08 -3.80
N PRO A 342 23.44 -4.67 -2.53
CA PRO A 342 22.20 -4.96 -1.83
C PRO A 342 20.98 -4.43 -2.57
N ILE A 343 19.86 -5.15 -2.48
CA ILE A 343 18.57 -4.60 -2.93
C ILE A 343 18.08 -3.68 -1.83
N LYS A 344 18.05 -2.37 -2.11
CA LYS A 344 17.62 -1.36 -1.15
C LYS A 344 16.21 -0.88 -1.45
N TYR A 345 15.34 -0.94 -0.45
CA TYR A 345 13.97 -0.45 -0.51
C TYR A 345 13.71 0.53 0.63
N GLU A 346 13.22 1.72 0.31
CA GLU A 346 12.96 2.79 1.27
C GLU A 346 11.52 3.28 1.08
N PHE A 347 10.86 3.61 2.17
CA PHE A 347 9.58 4.31 2.11
C PHE A 347 9.38 5.23 3.30
N GLU A 348 8.58 6.26 3.07
CA GLU A 348 8.19 7.21 4.09
C GLU A 348 6.70 7.56 3.97
N GLY A 349 6.11 7.96 5.09
CA GLY A 349 4.70 8.31 5.15
C GLY A 349 4.25 8.75 6.53
N ASP A 350 2.96 8.99 6.66
CA ASP A 350 2.32 9.29 7.93
C ASP A 350 1.73 8.01 8.53
N PHE A 351 1.89 7.81 9.84
CA PHE A 351 1.26 6.70 10.56
C PHE A 351 0.10 7.17 11.43
N GLU A 352 -0.92 6.31 11.54
CA GLU A 352 -1.99 6.36 12.53
C GLU A 352 -1.86 5.12 13.42
N ARG A 353 -1.67 5.32 14.73
CA ARG A 353 -1.58 4.29 15.76
C ARG A 353 -2.94 4.12 16.43
N VAL A 354 -3.40 2.89 16.50
CA VAL A 354 -4.61 2.49 17.23
C VAL A 354 -4.21 1.42 18.25
N GLN A 355 -4.49 1.68 19.52
CA GLN A 355 -4.39 0.66 20.57
C GLN A 355 -5.63 -0.21 20.54
N THR A 356 -5.41 -1.53 20.55
CA THR A 356 -6.47 -2.55 20.51
C THR A 356 -5.97 -3.80 21.21
N GLU A 357 -6.75 -4.88 21.18
CA GLU A 357 -6.35 -6.20 21.67
C GLU A 357 -6.52 -7.29 20.61
N ILE A 358 -5.80 -8.39 20.77
CA ILE A 358 -5.96 -9.67 20.07
C ILE A 358 -6.10 -10.74 21.14
N ASP A 359 -7.27 -11.39 21.24
CA ASP A 359 -7.59 -12.38 22.27
C ASP A 359 -7.20 -11.93 23.71
N GLY A 360 -7.44 -10.65 24.02
CA GLY A 360 -7.13 -10.03 25.32
C GLY A 360 -5.69 -9.55 25.51
N HIS A 361 -4.81 -9.79 24.54
CA HIS A 361 -3.44 -9.27 24.54
C HIS A 361 -3.39 -7.87 23.93
N PRO A 362 -2.87 -6.84 24.64
CA PRO A 362 -2.81 -5.48 24.12
C PRO A 362 -1.80 -5.36 22.97
N VAL A 363 -2.20 -4.69 21.89
CA VAL A 363 -1.35 -4.45 20.71
C VAL A 363 -1.52 -3.02 20.20
N ASP A 364 -0.47 -2.47 19.59
CA ASP A 364 -0.50 -1.23 18.83
C ASP A 364 -0.54 -1.55 17.33
N LEU A 365 -1.61 -1.17 16.64
CA LEU A 365 -1.73 -1.24 15.19
C LEU A 365 -1.31 0.09 14.56
N PHE A 366 -0.31 0.07 13.69
CA PHE A 366 0.17 1.21 12.94
C PHE A 366 -0.23 1.09 11.47
N LYS A 367 -1.11 1.98 11.04
CA LYS A 367 -1.46 2.12 9.62
C LYS A 367 -0.58 3.21 9.02
N VAL A 368 0.32 2.82 8.12
CA VAL A 368 1.26 3.71 7.44
C VAL A 368 0.75 4.04 6.04
N THR A 369 0.37 5.29 5.83
CA THR A 369 0.00 5.81 4.51
C THR A 369 1.25 6.39 3.86
N THR A 370 1.80 5.68 2.88
CA THR A 370 3.08 6.03 2.26
C THR A 370 2.94 7.18 1.27
N ASN A 371 3.78 8.20 1.43
CA ASN A 371 3.88 9.33 0.50
C ASN A 371 4.93 9.06 -0.59
N GLN A 372 5.97 8.30 -0.25
CA GLN A 372 7.05 7.93 -1.17
C GLN A 372 7.50 6.49 -0.92
N ARG A 373 7.78 5.76 -2.00
CA ARG A 373 8.38 4.42 -2.01
C ARG A 373 9.48 4.39 -3.07
N VAL A 374 10.69 4.01 -2.69
CA VAL A 374 11.86 3.95 -3.56
C VAL A 374 12.44 2.55 -3.51
N LEU A 375 12.44 1.86 -4.64
CA LEU A 375 13.23 0.64 -4.82
C LEU A 375 14.42 0.97 -5.71
N HIS A 376 15.61 0.88 -5.13
CA HIS A 376 16.85 1.05 -5.88
C HIS A 376 17.05 -0.15 -6.78
N LYS A 377 17.31 0.08 -8.07
CA LYS A 377 17.52 -1.00 -9.03
C LYS A 377 18.88 -1.65 -8.75
N PRO A 378 18.93 -2.94 -8.37
CA PRO A 378 20.20 -3.65 -8.20
C PRO A 378 20.85 -3.89 -9.57
N GLU A 379 22.19 -3.96 -9.59
CA GLU A 379 22.94 -4.31 -10.80
C GLU A 379 22.69 -5.76 -11.23
N LEU A 380 22.62 -6.66 -10.24
CA LEU A 380 22.35 -8.08 -10.41
C LEU A 380 21.45 -8.55 -9.27
N VAL A 381 20.51 -9.45 -9.59
CA VAL A 381 19.67 -10.13 -8.61
C VAL A 381 19.99 -11.60 -8.67
N THR A 382 20.51 -12.16 -7.58
CA THR A 382 20.79 -13.59 -7.47
C THR A 382 19.48 -14.40 -7.40
N GLU A 383 19.55 -15.69 -7.71
CA GLU A 383 18.36 -16.56 -7.66
C GLU A 383 17.71 -16.56 -6.27
N ALA A 384 18.52 -16.61 -5.21
CA ALA A 384 18.06 -16.55 -3.82
C ALA A 384 17.38 -15.20 -3.49
N ALA A 385 17.87 -14.09 -4.04
CA ALA A 385 17.31 -12.75 -3.79
C ALA A 385 16.10 -12.39 -4.68
N LEU A 386 15.84 -13.15 -5.75
CA LEU A 386 14.80 -12.85 -6.74
C LEU A 386 13.37 -12.79 -6.16
N PRO A 387 12.94 -13.70 -5.26
CA PRO A 387 11.62 -13.59 -4.63
C PRO A 387 11.46 -12.28 -3.85
N PHE A 388 12.51 -11.87 -3.12
CA PHE A 388 12.54 -10.66 -2.33
C PHE A 388 12.44 -9.41 -3.21
N TYR A 389 13.22 -9.36 -4.29
CA TYR A 389 13.16 -8.28 -5.27
C TYR A 389 11.75 -8.13 -5.86
N ARG A 390 11.10 -9.24 -6.25
CA ARG A 390 9.75 -9.22 -6.83
C ARG A 390 8.71 -8.67 -5.87
N GLU A 391 8.80 -9.06 -4.61
CA GLU A 391 7.91 -8.55 -3.57
C GLU A 391 8.12 -7.06 -3.29
N LEU A 392 9.37 -6.63 -3.09
CA LEU A 392 9.69 -5.21 -2.90
C LEU A 392 9.31 -4.39 -4.12
N ARG A 393 9.45 -4.94 -5.33
CA ARG A 393 9.00 -4.28 -6.57
C ARG A 393 7.50 -4.11 -6.60
N ARG A 394 6.72 -5.14 -6.27
CA ARG A 394 5.26 -5.05 -6.15
C ARG A 394 4.85 -4.00 -5.13
N ASN A 395 5.48 -4.00 -3.95
CA ASN A 395 5.21 -3.01 -2.91
C ASN A 395 5.59 -1.58 -3.34
N SER A 396 6.70 -1.39 -4.06
CA SER A 396 7.12 -0.06 -4.55
C SER A 396 6.14 0.57 -5.54
N LEU A 397 5.29 -0.23 -6.18
CA LEU A 397 4.29 0.22 -7.15
C LEU A 397 2.87 0.32 -6.56
N SER A 398 2.69 -0.07 -5.29
CA SER A 398 1.39 -0.06 -4.61
C SER A 398 1.14 1.28 -3.90
N ASN A 399 -0.12 1.70 -3.87
CA ASN A 399 -0.62 2.83 -3.09
C ASN A 399 -1.39 2.39 -1.84
N GLU A 400 -1.43 1.08 -1.56
CA GLU A 400 -2.15 0.55 -0.39
C GLU A 400 -1.39 0.88 0.90
N PRO A 401 -2.08 1.25 1.99
CA PRO A 401 -1.44 1.47 3.27
C PRO A 401 -0.79 0.18 3.79
N LEU A 402 0.33 0.32 4.49
CA LEU A 402 1.02 -0.78 5.16
C LEU A 402 0.55 -0.85 6.61
N TYR A 403 0.38 -2.06 7.14
CA TYR A 403 -0.05 -2.28 8.52
C TYR A 403 1.04 -3.01 9.29
N PHE A 404 1.51 -2.39 10.37
CA PHE A 404 2.47 -2.95 11.31
C PHE A 404 1.76 -3.19 12.63
N CYS A 405 1.96 -4.35 13.25
CA CYS A 405 1.36 -4.67 14.54
C CYS A 405 2.47 -4.85 15.56
N ARG A 406 2.58 -3.96 16.55
CA ARG A 406 3.48 -4.14 17.69
C ARG A 406 2.71 -4.76 18.84
N PHE A 407 3.20 -5.89 19.34
CA PHE A 407 2.53 -6.65 20.39
C PHE A 407 3.40 -6.90 21.62
N TYR A 408 4.67 -6.48 21.57
CA TYR A 408 5.59 -6.49 22.70
C TYR A 408 6.48 -5.25 22.65
N ARG A 409 6.79 -4.68 23.81
CA ARG A 409 7.72 -3.55 23.95
C ARG A 409 8.30 -3.52 25.36
N ASP A 410 9.59 -3.24 25.44
CA ASP A 410 10.30 -2.80 26.64
C ASP A 410 11.19 -1.59 26.31
N ASP A 411 12.11 -1.24 27.22
CA ASP A 411 13.00 -0.09 27.04
C ASP A 411 14.05 -0.30 25.93
N ASN A 412 14.42 -1.56 25.65
CA ASN A 412 15.53 -1.93 24.77
C ASN A 412 15.08 -2.51 23.43
N SER A 413 13.82 -2.95 23.32
CA SER A 413 13.35 -3.75 22.21
C SER A 413 11.83 -3.76 22.06
N SER A 414 11.36 -4.26 20.92
CA SER A 414 9.94 -4.47 20.65
C SER A 414 9.74 -5.58 19.63
N ALA A 415 8.62 -6.31 19.70
CA ALA A 415 8.27 -7.34 18.72
C ALA A 415 7.08 -6.90 17.86
N TRP A 416 7.23 -7.15 16.56
CA TRP A 416 6.35 -6.65 15.50
C TRP A 416 5.93 -7.77 14.57
N VAL A 417 4.71 -7.70 14.05
CA VAL A 417 4.34 -8.31 12.77
C VAL A 417 4.51 -7.26 11.68
N ILE A 418 5.34 -7.56 10.69
CA ILE A 418 5.61 -6.68 9.54
C ILE A 418 4.96 -7.23 8.26
N PRO A 419 4.44 -6.37 7.37
CA PRO A 419 3.68 -6.79 6.19
C PRO A 419 4.59 -7.12 4.98
N PHE A 420 5.71 -7.81 5.23
CA PHE A 420 6.70 -8.18 4.23
C PHE A 420 7.11 -9.65 4.38
N TYR A 421 7.32 -10.29 3.23
CA TYR A 421 7.67 -11.69 3.08
C TYR A 421 6.61 -12.60 3.71
N GLY A 422 5.35 -12.31 3.38
CA GLY A 422 4.19 -12.73 4.15
C GLY A 422 3.97 -11.81 5.36
N GLN A 423 3.40 -12.34 6.42
CA GLN A 423 3.41 -11.71 7.74
C GLN A 423 4.60 -12.25 8.52
N THR A 424 5.65 -11.43 8.66
CA THR A 424 6.89 -11.83 9.33
C THR A 424 6.91 -11.27 10.74
N VAL A 425 7.32 -12.08 11.72
CA VAL A 425 7.61 -11.57 13.07
C VAL A 425 9.05 -11.08 13.12
N ALA A 426 9.23 -9.89 13.69
CA ALA A 426 10.53 -9.29 13.89
C ALA A 426 10.60 -8.70 15.31
N TRP A 427 11.46 -9.27 16.13
CA TRP A 427 11.92 -8.63 17.36
C TRP A 427 13.04 -7.68 16.99
N MET A 428 12.83 -6.41 17.31
CA MET A 428 13.69 -5.30 16.90
C MET A 428 14.31 -4.65 18.12
N LYS A 429 15.61 -4.33 18.03
CA LYS A 429 16.27 -3.45 18.99
C LYS A 429 15.68 -2.05 18.87
N GLN A 430 15.34 -1.45 20.00
CA GLN A 430 14.79 -0.10 20.11
C GLN A 430 15.87 0.86 20.63
N SER A 431 15.86 2.08 20.11
CA SER A 431 16.54 3.22 20.72
C SER A 431 15.69 4.47 20.57
N THR A 432 15.74 5.36 21.55
CA THR A 432 14.95 6.59 21.54
C THR A 432 15.88 7.80 21.61
N MET A 433 15.59 8.82 20.82
CA MET A 433 16.28 10.10 20.82
C MET A 433 15.27 11.23 21.00
N GLN A 434 15.56 12.16 21.91
CA GLN A 434 14.83 13.43 22.00
C GLN A 434 15.44 14.41 21.00
N MET A 435 14.60 15.03 20.17
CA MET A 435 15.00 16.02 19.15
C MET A 435 14.84 17.46 19.62
#